data_AF-A0A8J4XYJ2-F1
#
_entry.id   AF-A0A8J4XYJ2-F1
#
_cell.length_a   1.000
_cell.length_b   1.000
_cell.length_c   1.000
_cell.angle_alpha   90.00
_cell.angle_beta   90.00
_cell.angle_gamma   90.00
#
_symmetry.space_group_name_H-M   'P 1'
#
loop_
_entity.id
_entity.type
_entity.pdbx_description
1 polymer ?
#
loop_
_entity_poly.entity_id
_entity_poly.type
_entity_poly.pdbx_seq_one_letter_code
_entity_poly.pdbx_strand_id
1 'polypeptide(L)'
;MWYNIIPSFAIVTGVLAFPALAMAGIHKLGYDNIYERDLQFPHQRCMFLRDERISGSPYKMVVAAALALQESQERRLACRIPSARTATTLFPPSHVTLLQHNSYGTAPAGRRQLKLLQMKTA
;
A
#
# COMPACT_ATOMS: atom_id res chain seq x y z
N MET A 1 -34.60 -41.50 20.76
CA MET A 1 -35.05 -40.34 19.95
C MET A 1 -34.21 -39.09 20.25
N TRP A 2 -32.88 -39.24 20.36
CA TRP A 2 -31.97 -38.11 20.61
C TRP A 2 -31.55 -37.41 19.30
N TYR A 3 -31.68 -38.10 18.17
CA TYR A 3 -31.37 -37.64 16.82
C TYR A 3 -32.26 -36.47 16.34
N ASN A 4 -33.42 -36.24 16.97
CA ASN A 4 -34.31 -35.13 16.63
C ASN A 4 -33.71 -33.75 16.92
N ILE A 5 -32.59 -33.68 17.67
CA ILE A 5 -31.83 -32.44 17.87
C ILE A 5 -30.99 -32.06 16.65
N ILE A 6 -30.64 -33.04 15.81
CA ILE A 6 -29.70 -32.85 14.69
C ILE A 6 -30.26 -31.86 13.65
N PRO A 7 -31.54 -31.93 13.24
CA PRO A 7 -32.11 -30.94 12.31
C PRO A 7 -32.09 -29.52 12.88
N SER A 8 -32.48 -29.33 14.15
CA SER A 8 -32.43 -28.00 14.78
C SER A 8 -31.01 -27.46 14.90
N PHE A 9 -30.05 -28.31 15.27
CA PHE A 9 -28.64 -27.92 15.37
C PHE A 9 -28.05 -27.58 13.99
N ALA A 10 -28.41 -28.34 12.95
CA ALA A 10 -27.96 -28.09 11.59
C ALA A 10 -28.49 -26.74 11.05
N ILE A 11 -29.74 -26.38 11.36
CA ILE A 11 -30.30 -25.09 10.94
C ILE A 11 -29.57 -23.94 11.65
N VAL A 12 -29.38 -24.03 12.97
CA VAL A 12 -28.70 -22.96 13.73
C VAL A 12 -27.25 -22.79 13.28
N THR A 13 -26.51 -23.87 13.11
CA THR A 13 -25.12 -23.81 12.63
C THR A 13 -25.04 -23.33 11.19
N GLY A 14 -25.97 -23.76 10.32
CA GLY A 14 -26.05 -23.29 8.94
C GLY A 14 -26.31 -21.79 8.85
N VAL A 15 -27.26 -21.26 9.63
CA VAL A 15 -27.58 -19.83 9.66
C VAL A 15 -26.41 -19.01 10.22
N LEU A 16 -25.71 -19.50 11.24
CA LEU A 16 -24.55 -18.82 11.81
C LEU A 16 -23.32 -18.85 10.88
N ALA A 17 -23.14 -19.93 10.12
CA ALA A 17 -22.04 -20.05 9.15
C ALA A 17 -22.29 -19.23 7.87
N PHE A 18 -23.56 -19.06 7.47
CA PHE A 18 -23.96 -18.34 6.26
C PHE A 18 -23.35 -16.94 6.12
N PRO A 19 -23.43 -16.02 7.12
CA PRO A 19 -22.87 -14.68 6.96
C PRO A 19 -21.36 -14.68 6.73
N ALA A 20 -20.61 -15.60 7.34
CA ALA A 20 -19.16 -15.68 7.15
C ALA A 20 -18.79 -16.05 5.71
N LEU A 21 -19.50 -17.05 5.15
CA LEU A 21 -19.29 -17.48 3.76
C LEU A 21 -19.77 -16.44 2.76
N ALA A 22 -20.91 -15.81 3.02
CA ALA A 22 -21.46 -14.74 2.17
C ALA A 22 -20.50 -13.55 2.09
N MET A 23 -19.94 -13.10 3.22
CA MET A 23 -18.99 -11.99 3.24
C MET A 23 -17.71 -12.32 2.48
N ALA A 24 -17.16 -13.53 2.64
CA ALA A 24 -16.01 -13.97 1.86
C ALA A 24 -16.28 -13.94 0.35
N GLY A 25 -17.49 -14.32 -0.07
CA GLY A 25 -17.93 -14.23 -1.47
C GLY A 25 -18.03 -12.79 -1.98
N ILE A 26 -18.64 -11.91 -1.19
CA ILE A 26 -18.80 -10.49 -1.53
C ILE A 26 -17.44 -9.81 -1.65
N HIS A 27 -16.51 -10.07 -0.72
CA HIS A 27 -15.17 -9.48 -0.76
C HIS A 27 -14.39 -9.92 -1.99
N LYS A 28 -14.47 -11.21 -2.34
CA LYS A 28 -13.84 -11.72 -3.55
C LYS A 28 -14.40 -11.06 -4.81
N LEU A 29 -15.68 -10.72 -4.86
CA LEU A 29 -16.28 -10.04 -6.00
C LEU A 29 -15.94 -8.55 -6.05
N GLY A 30 -15.89 -7.87 -4.91
CA GLY A 30 -15.64 -6.43 -4.84
C GLY A 30 -14.16 -6.03 -4.95
N TYR A 31 -13.28 -6.76 -4.25
CA TYR A 31 -11.87 -6.39 -4.09
C TYR A 31 -10.91 -7.34 -4.81
N ASP A 32 -11.42 -8.37 -5.50
CA ASP A 32 -10.63 -9.49 -6.05
C ASP A 32 -9.76 -10.19 -4.99
N ASN A 33 -10.13 -10.02 -3.72
CA ASN A 33 -9.43 -10.58 -2.56
C ASN A 33 -10.44 -11.00 -1.51
N ILE A 34 -10.19 -12.12 -0.86
CA ILE A 34 -11.09 -12.66 0.18
C ILE A 34 -10.99 -11.83 1.48
N TYR A 35 -9.81 -11.25 1.73
CA TYR A 35 -9.53 -10.51 2.95
C TYR A 35 -9.64 -9.00 2.74
N GLU A 36 -10.29 -8.33 3.70
CA GLU A 36 -10.29 -6.88 3.78
C GLU A 36 -8.96 -6.39 4.40
N ARG A 37 -8.49 -5.22 3.95
CA ARG A 37 -7.30 -4.58 4.53
C ARG A 37 -7.64 -3.96 5.88
N ASP A 38 -6.81 -4.21 6.88
CA ASP A 38 -6.91 -3.52 8.16
C ASP A 38 -6.51 -2.04 8.04
N LEU A 39 -7.34 -1.18 8.62
CA LEU A 39 -7.25 0.29 8.58
C LEU A 39 -7.35 0.89 9.99
N GLN A 40 -7.08 0.11 11.03
CA GLN A 40 -7.14 0.58 12.41
C GLN A 40 -6.12 1.69 12.69
N PHE A 41 -4.90 1.56 12.19
CA PHE A 41 -3.83 2.52 12.48
C PHE A 41 -3.66 3.61 11.40
N PRO A 42 -3.23 4.84 11.77
CA PRO A 42 -3.06 5.94 10.81
C PRO A 42 -2.06 5.64 9.69
N HIS A 43 -1.00 4.90 9.99
CA HIS A 43 0.00 4.53 8.99
C HIS A 43 -0.58 3.58 7.92
N GLN A 44 -1.44 2.63 8.32
CA GLN A 44 -2.12 1.72 7.39
C GLN A 44 -3.04 2.49 6.44
N ARG A 45 -3.78 3.49 6.94
CA ARG A 45 -4.64 4.36 6.12
C ARG A 45 -3.83 5.19 5.13
N CYS A 46 -2.69 5.73 5.57
CA CYS A 46 -1.80 6.49 4.67
C CYS A 46 -1.28 5.61 3.53
N MET A 47 -0.86 4.37 3.85
CA MET A 47 -0.41 3.39 2.85
C MET A 47 -1.55 2.95 1.93
N PHE A 48 -2.76 2.77 2.45
CA PHE A 48 -3.94 2.45 1.64
C PHE A 48 -4.22 3.52 0.59
N LEU A 49 -4.26 4.80 0.99
CA LEU A 49 -4.47 5.93 0.07
C LEU A 49 -3.29 6.12 -0.90
N ARG A 50 -2.07 5.78 -0.48
CA ARG A 50 -0.89 5.80 -1.35
C ARG A 50 -1.02 4.75 -2.45
N ASP A 51 -1.36 3.52 -2.07
CA ASP A 51 -1.50 2.42 -3.02
C ASP A 51 -2.63 2.74 -4.01
N GLU A 52 -3.77 3.23 -3.54
CA GLU A 52 -4.88 3.69 -4.40
C GLU A 52 -4.44 4.75 -5.43
N ARG A 53 -3.60 5.72 -5.04
CA ARG A 53 -3.05 6.74 -5.96
C ARG A 53 -2.08 6.18 -7.00
N ILE A 54 -1.35 5.11 -6.68
CA ILE A 54 -0.33 4.53 -7.57
C ILE A 54 -0.96 3.53 -8.54
N SER A 55 -1.81 2.64 -8.03
CA SER A 55 -2.34 1.49 -8.77
C SER A 55 -3.79 1.65 -9.22
N GLY A 56 -4.51 2.66 -8.72
CA GLY A 56 -5.95 2.80 -8.87
C GLY A 56 -6.78 1.81 -8.04
N SER A 57 -6.15 0.82 -7.40
CA SER A 57 -6.81 -0.14 -6.50
C SER A 57 -5.85 -0.61 -5.39
N PRO A 58 -6.18 -0.41 -4.11
CA PRO A 58 -5.31 -0.75 -2.98
C PRO A 58 -5.13 -2.25 -2.76
N TYR A 59 -5.96 -3.08 -3.40
CA TYR A 59 -5.89 -4.55 -3.33
C TYR A 59 -4.97 -5.16 -4.40
N LYS A 60 -4.50 -4.36 -5.36
CA LYS A 60 -3.61 -4.82 -6.43
C LYS A 60 -2.14 -4.57 -6.07
N MET A 61 -1.35 -5.63 -5.98
CA MET A 61 0.10 -5.51 -5.76
C MET A 61 0.82 -5.13 -7.06
N VAL A 62 1.04 -3.83 -7.28
CA VAL A 62 1.67 -3.32 -8.52
C VAL A 62 3.20 -3.36 -8.47
N VAL A 63 3.81 -3.22 -7.29
CA VAL A 63 5.27 -3.07 -7.17
C VAL A 63 6.03 -4.32 -7.62
N ALA A 64 5.54 -5.53 -7.31
CA ALA A 64 6.20 -6.77 -7.74
C ALA A 64 6.21 -6.93 -9.27
N ALA A 65 5.12 -6.56 -9.93
CA ALA A 65 5.02 -6.60 -11.39
C ALA A 65 5.94 -5.56 -12.05
N ALA A 66 6.00 -4.34 -11.50
CA ALA A 66 6.88 -3.29 -11.99
C ALA A 66 8.36 -3.67 -11.86
N LEU A 67 8.76 -4.26 -10.71
CA LEU A 67 10.13 -4.74 -10.51
C LEU A 67 10.48 -5.92 -11.42
N ALA A 68 9.58 -6.88 -11.62
CA ALA A 68 9.80 -7.99 -12.54
C ALA A 68 9.95 -7.52 -14.00
N LEU A 69 9.19 -6.51 -14.42
CA LEU A 69 9.35 -5.88 -15.72
C LEU A 69 10.67 -5.11 -15.83
N GLN A 70 11.09 -4.43 -14.76
CA GLN A 70 12.34 -3.69 -14.74
C GLN A 70 13.54 -4.64 -14.80
N GLU A 71 13.55 -5.71 -14.00
CA GLU A 71 14.58 -6.75 -14.07
C GLU A 71 14.60 -7.44 -15.45
N SER A 72 13.43 -7.69 -16.04
CA SER A 72 13.33 -8.23 -17.39
C SER A 72 13.84 -7.27 -18.46
N GLN A 73 13.61 -5.97 -18.31
CA GLN A 73 14.18 -4.95 -19.18
C GLN A 73 15.70 -4.89 -19.03
N GLU A 74 16.23 -4.90 -17.81
CA GLU A 74 17.67 -4.93 -17.57
C GLU A 74 18.32 -6.18 -18.17
N ARG A 75 17.71 -7.36 -18.01
CA ARG A 75 18.18 -8.61 -18.65
C ARG A 75 18.12 -8.53 -20.18
N ARG A 76 17.08 -7.91 -20.76
CA ARG A 76 16.97 -7.70 -22.22
C ARG A 76 18.00 -6.68 -22.73
N LEU A 77 18.27 -5.62 -21.96
CA LEU A 77 19.27 -4.60 -22.28
C LEU A 77 20.69 -5.15 -22.15
N ALA A 78 20.95 -6.04 -21.18
CA ALA A 78 22.22 -6.75 -21.05
C ALA A 78 22.55 -7.64 -22.26
N CYS A 79 21.52 -8.12 -22.99
CA CYS A 79 21.71 -8.88 -24.24
C CYS A 79 21.76 -7.99 -25.50
N ARG A 80 21.30 -6.73 -25.45
CA ARG A 80 21.10 -5.87 -26.64
C ARG A 80 22.23 -4.85 -26.87
N ILE A 81 23.21 -4.72 -25.98
CA ILE A 81 24.36 -3.81 -26.18
C ILE A 81 25.66 -4.62 -26.28
N PRO A 82 26.15 -4.93 -27.50
CA PRO A 82 27.58 -5.06 -27.70
C PRO A 82 28.11 -3.66 -27.99
N SER A 83 28.41 -2.89 -26.94
CA SER A 83 29.21 -1.68 -27.07
C SER A 83 30.56 -1.95 -26.44
N ALA A 84 31.44 -2.56 -27.24
CA ALA A 84 32.86 -2.34 -27.08
C ALA A 84 33.13 -0.82 -27.07
N ARG A 85 34.15 -0.40 -26.28
CA ARG A 85 34.71 0.98 -26.20
C ARG A 85 33.85 1.91 -25.33
N THR A 86 34.26 2.26 -24.11
CA THR A 86 35.44 3.11 -23.82
C THR A 86 35.86 2.95 -22.36
N ALA A 87 37.14 2.66 -22.17
CA ALA A 87 37.84 2.72 -20.89
C ALA A 87 37.93 4.17 -20.38
N THR A 88 38.29 4.30 -19.10
CA THR A 88 38.87 5.49 -18.44
C THR A 88 37.89 6.39 -17.69
N THR A 89 37.77 6.12 -16.38
CA THR A 89 38.03 7.02 -15.23
C THR A 89 37.40 6.35 -14.01
N LEU A 90 38.14 5.56 -13.21
CA LEU A 90 38.83 6.03 -12.00
C LEU A 90 38.09 7.19 -11.31
N PHE A 91 37.07 6.89 -10.50
CA PHE A 91 36.73 7.69 -9.33
C PHE A 91 35.91 6.86 -8.33
N PRO A 92 36.48 6.44 -7.19
CA PRO A 92 35.68 5.93 -6.07
C PRO A 92 35.09 7.12 -5.29
N PRO A 93 33.79 7.15 -4.95
CA PRO A 93 33.31 8.06 -3.92
C PRO A 93 33.66 7.48 -2.55
N SER A 94 34.89 7.72 -2.09
CA SER A 94 35.20 7.73 -0.66
C SER A 94 34.61 9.01 -0.06
N HIS A 95 33.38 8.95 0.45
CA HIS A 95 32.91 9.76 1.58
C HIS A 95 31.58 9.20 2.10
N VAL A 96 31.71 8.34 3.11
CA VAL A 96 30.63 7.94 4.01
C VAL A 96 30.65 8.88 5.21
N THR A 97 29.46 9.13 5.78
CA THR A 97 29.15 9.73 7.10
C THR A 97 29.34 11.25 7.24
N LEU A 98 28.46 12.05 7.83
CA LEU A 98 27.25 11.90 8.68
C LEU A 98 26.41 13.17 8.49
N LEU A 99 25.07 13.09 8.55
CA LEU A 99 24.34 13.88 9.54
C LEU A 99 22.92 13.33 9.74
N GLN A 100 22.75 12.89 10.97
CA GLN A 100 21.54 12.50 11.66
C GLN A 100 20.45 13.60 11.61
N HIS A 101 19.23 13.13 11.87
CA HIS A 101 18.12 13.85 12.52
C HIS A 101 17.20 14.69 11.63
N ASN A 102 15.98 14.19 11.39
CA ASN A 102 14.80 14.73 12.08
C ASN A 102 13.52 13.90 11.84
N SER A 103 13.12 13.23 12.92
CA SER A 103 11.77 13.16 13.49
C SER A 103 10.57 13.53 12.60
N TYR A 104 9.81 12.52 12.16
CA TYR A 104 8.40 12.71 11.77
C TYR A 104 7.51 12.63 13.01
N GLY A 105 7.35 13.76 13.68
CA GLY A 105 6.35 13.98 14.73
C GLY A 105 5.09 14.59 14.13
N THR A 106 4.01 13.80 14.13
CA THR A 106 2.61 14.19 14.39
C THR A 106 2.18 15.65 14.11
N ALA A 107 1.29 15.81 13.11
CA ALA A 107 0.29 16.89 13.08
C ALA A 107 -0.60 16.82 14.36
N PRO A 108 -1.28 17.89 14.84
CA PRO A 108 -2.20 18.71 14.04
C PRO A 108 -2.33 20.19 14.47
N ALA A 109 -3.09 20.96 13.70
CA ALA A 109 -4.11 21.93 14.16
C ALA A 109 -4.21 23.14 13.22
N GLY A 110 -5.43 23.35 12.73
CA GLY A 110 -5.78 24.53 11.94
C GLY A 110 -5.60 25.83 12.72
N ARG A 111 -5.13 26.84 12.01
CA ARG A 111 -5.39 28.28 12.20
C ARG A 111 -5.03 28.97 10.89
N ARG A 112 -5.93 28.86 9.90
CA ARG A 112 -5.89 29.78 8.76
C ARG A 112 -6.28 31.16 9.29
N GLN A 113 -5.26 32.00 9.47
CA GLN A 113 -5.24 33.39 9.05
C GLN A 113 -6.43 34.25 9.54
N LEU A 114 -6.42 34.60 10.81
CA LEU A 114 -7.22 35.69 11.37
C LEU A 114 -6.33 36.47 12.35
N LYS A 115 -5.66 37.48 11.81
CA LYS A 115 -4.85 38.56 12.41
C LYS A 115 -3.86 38.97 11.32
N LEU A 116 -3.64 40.21 10.90
CA LEU A 116 -4.02 41.56 11.30
C LEU A 116 -3.72 42.38 10.02
N LEU A 117 -4.59 43.25 9.51
CA LEU A 117 -4.89 44.54 10.14
C LEU A 117 -3.62 45.26 10.61
N GLN A 118 -2.70 45.54 9.69
CA GLN A 118 -1.80 46.70 9.70
C GLN A 118 -1.19 46.83 8.30
N MET A 119 -0.97 48.07 7.84
CA MET A 119 -0.30 48.49 6.59
C MET A 119 -1.18 48.66 5.33
N LYS A 120 -1.96 49.74 5.28
CA LYS A 120 -1.60 50.88 4.41
C LYS A 120 -2.46 52.11 4.76
N THR A 121 -1.84 53.03 5.47
CA THR A 121 -2.26 54.42 5.64
C THR A 121 -1.57 55.26 4.55
N ALA A 122 -2.21 56.36 4.17
CA ALA A 122 -1.87 57.38 3.16
C ALA A 122 -2.59 57.21 1.82
#